data_AF-A0A535KQ84-F1
#
_entry.id   AF-A0A535KQ84-F1
#
_cell.length_a   1.000
_cell.length_b   1.000
_cell.length_c   1.000
_cell.angle_alpha   90.00
_cell.angle_beta   90.00
_cell.angle_gamma   90.00
#
_symmetry.space_group_name_H-M   'P 1'
#
loop_
_entity.id
_entity.type
_entity.pdbx_description
1 polymer ?
#
loop_
_entity_poly.entity_id
_entity_poly.type
_entity_poly.pdbx_seq_one_letter_code
_entity_poly.pdbx_strand_id
1 'polypeptide(L)'
;MVDVISSLHYYNMILVLASGAVAGVWGLVLFFMKKPINRPWRISLIVTAVIAALQALLGIVLVLLGQKPGTGTGLYYLHYVYGAIVVLAIPIAITYATGGKNQRRDTLIFSIAALILVAAALRALTTGLH
;
A
#
# COMPACT_ATOMS: atom_id res chain seq x y z
N MET A 1 -6.86 -11.57 -22.21
CA MET A 1 -7.19 -10.31 -21.50
C MET A 1 -7.01 -10.46 -19.99
N VAL A 2 -7.60 -11.50 -19.38
CA VAL A 2 -7.40 -11.83 -17.95
C VAL A 2 -5.91 -12.00 -17.58
N ASP A 3 -5.13 -12.73 -18.39
CA ASP A 3 -3.70 -12.97 -18.12
C ASP A 3 -2.87 -11.69 -18.09
N VAL A 4 -3.20 -10.72 -18.94
CA VAL A 4 -2.55 -9.41 -18.98
C VAL A 4 -2.86 -8.64 -17.71
N ILE A 5 -4.12 -8.61 -17.28
CA ILE A 5 -4.55 -7.90 -16.06
C ILE A 5 -3.96 -8.58 -14.82
N SER A 6 -3.92 -9.91 -14.78
CA SER A 6 -3.29 -10.68 -13.70
C SER A 6 -1.79 -10.38 -13.61
N SER A 7 -1.11 -10.35 -14.76
CA SER A 7 0.31 -9.98 -14.83
C SER A 7 0.54 -8.54 -14.35
N LEU A 8 -0.29 -7.58 -14.78
CA LEU A 8 -0.22 -6.20 -14.31
C LEU A 8 -0.50 -6.10 -12.81
N HIS A 9 -1.46 -6.84 -12.27
CA HIS A 9 -1.76 -6.91 -10.84
C HIS A 9 -0.57 -7.46 -10.04
N TYR A 10 0.15 -8.43 -10.58
CA TYR A 10 1.38 -8.97 -9.98
C TYR A 10 2.53 -7.95 -10.03
N TYR A 11 2.85 -7.39 -11.20
CA TYR A 11 3.95 -6.43 -11.31
C TYR A 11 3.69 -5.14 -10.51
N ASN A 12 2.45 -4.65 -10.50
CA ASN A 12 2.09 -3.48 -9.72
C ASN A 12 2.22 -3.72 -8.21
N MET A 13 1.99 -4.95 -7.73
CA MET A 13 2.24 -5.31 -6.33
C MET A 13 3.72 -5.15 -5.95
N ILE A 14 4.67 -5.47 -6.85
CA ILE A 14 6.10 -5.23 -6.61
C ILE A 14 6.36 -3.72 -6.47
N LEU A 15 5.70 -2.90 -7.30
CA LEU A 15 5.79 -1.45 -7.20
C LEU A 15 5.22 -0.93 -5.87
N VAL A 16 4.09 -1.47 -5.41
CA VAL A 16 3.50 -1.14 -4.08
C VAL A 16 4.52 -1.42 -2.97
N LEU A 17 5.14 -2.60 -3.00
CA LEU A 17 6.15 -2.99 -2.00
C LEU A 17 7.36 -2.06 -2.03
N ALA A 18 7.90 -1.79 -3.22
CA ALA A 18 9.07 -0.94 -3.39
C ALA A 18 8.79 0.50 -2.96
N SER A 19 7.72 1.11 -3.47
CA SER A 19 7.37 2.50 -3.16
C SER A 19 6.99 2.67 -1.70
N GLY A 20 6.20 1.73 -1.15
CA GLY A 20 5.80 1.74 0.26
C GLY A 20 6.97 1.57 1.22
N ALA A 21 7.91 0.67 0.91
CA ALA A 21 9.11 0.47 1.72
C ALA A 21 9.99 1.73 1.68
N VAL A 22 10.19 2.32 0.50
CA VAL A 22 10.94 3.58 0.36
C VAL A 22 10.27 4.70 1.15
N ALA A 23 8.96 4.91 1.00
CA ALA A 23 8.24 5.98 1.69
C ALA A 23 8.25 5.78 3.23
N GLY A 24 8.00 4.55 3.69
CA GLY A 24 7.98 4.20 5.10
C GLY A 24 9.35 4.32 5.77
N VAL A 25 10.39 3.70 5.20
CA VAL A 25 11.75 3.71 5.76
C VAL A 25 12.34 5.12 5.70
N TRP A 26 12.22 5.82 4.57
CA TRP A 26 12.72 7.19 4.46
C TRP A 26 12.01 8.13 5.44
N GLY A 27 10.69 7.95 5.64
CA GLY A 27 9.94 8.75 6.61
C GLY A 27 10.40 8.51 8.05
N LEU A 28 10.67 7.26 8.42
CA LEU A 28 11.28 6.94 9.72
C LEU A 28 12.67 7.58 9.86
N VAL A 29 13.50 7.54 8.82
CA VAL A 29 14.81 8.22 8.83
C VAL A 29 14.63 9.72 9.09
N LEU A 30 13.70 10.40 8.40
CA LEU A 30 13.42 11.81 8.65
C LEU A 30 12.93 12.07 10.09
N PHE A 31 12.08 11.19 10.62
CA PHE A 31 11.58 11.28 11.99
C PHE A 31 12.69 11.19 13.03
N PHE A 32 13.60 10.21 12.92
CA PHE A 32 14.72 10.03 13.84
C PHE A 32 15.79 11.12 13.69
N MET A 33 16.03 11.58 12.47
CA MET A 33 16.92 12.72 12.19
C MET A 33 16.31 14.07 12.60
N LYS A 34 15.05 14.10 13.08
CA LYS A 34 14.31 15.33 13.42
C LYS A 34 14.26 16.34 12.26
N LYS A 35 14.24 15.85 11.02
CA LYS A 35 14.16 16.69 9.82
C LYS A 35 12.70 16.98 9.48
N PRO A 36 12.39 18.18 8.94
CA PRO A 36 11.05 18.50 8.47
C PRO A 36 10.67 17.64 7.26
N ILE A 37 9.37 17.58 6.97
CA ILE A 37 8.83 16.96 5.77
C ILE A 37 9.43 17.67 4.55
N ASN A 38 10.15 16.94 3.71
CA ASN A 38 10.68 17.46 2.46
C ASN A 38 9.76 17.10 1.28
N ARG A 39 9.81 17.89 0.20
CA ARG A 39 8.99 17.66 -1.00
C ARG A 39 9.21 16.27 -1.63
N PRO A 40 10.46 15.80 -1.81
CA PRO A 40 10.70 14.47 -2.41
C PRO A 40 10.04 13.31 -1.66
N TRP A 41 10.15 13.27 -0.33
CA TRP A 41 9.50 12.25 0.49
C TRP A 41 7.97 12.35 0.43
N ARG A 42 7.40 13.57 0.41
CA ARG A 42 5.96 13.73 0.22
C ARG A 42 5.50 13.19 -1.13
N ILE A 43 6.28 13.39 -2.19
CA ILE A 43 6.00 12.83 -3.52
C ILE A 43 6.05 11.30 -3.48
N SER A 44 7.05 10.69 -2.83
CA SER A 44 7.12 9.23 -2.74
C SER A 44 5.91 8.62 -2.02
N LEU A 45 5.36 9.33 -1.03
CA LEU A 45 4.14 8.92 -0.33
C LEU A 45 2.89 9.00 -1.21
N ILE A 46 2.77 10.07 -2.01
CA ILE A 46 1.69 10.23 -2.99
C ILE A 46 1.79 9.14 -4.06
N VAL A 47 2.99 8.89 -4.60
CA VAL A 47 3.25 7.83 -5.58
C VAL A 47 2.84 6.47 -5.01
N THR A 48 3.19 6.18 -3.75
CA THR A 48 2.77 4.93 -3.08
C THR A 48 1.25 4.82 -3.01
N ALA A 49 0.55 5.89 -2.63
CA ALA A 49 -0.91 5.88 -2.57
C ALA A 49 -1.56 5.65 -3.95
N VAL A 50 -1.02 6.27 -5.01
CA VAL A 50 -1.51 6.10 -6.38
C VAL A 50 -1.29 4.66 -6.88
N ILE A 51 -0.11 4.09 -6.65
CA ILE A 51 0.21 2.71 -7.04
C ILE A 51 -0.65 1.71 -6.26
N ALA A 52 -0.91 1.96 -4.98
CA ALA A 52 -1.82 1.15 -4.17
C ALA A 52 -3.28 1.25 -4.63
N ALA A 53 -3.74 2.43 -5.06
CA ALA A 53 -5.05 2.60 -5.67
C ALA A 53 -5.16 1.84 -6.99
N LEU A 54 -4.12 1.88 -7.82
CA LEU A 54 -4.03 1.06 -9.04
C LEU A 54 -4.07 -0.45 -8.72
N GLN A 55 -3.43 -0.89 -7.63
CA GLN A 55 -3.49 -2.28 -7.18
C GLN A 55 -4.93 -2.72 -6.88
N ALA A 56 -5.66 -1.91 -6.12
CA ALA A 56 -7.04 -2.19 -5.79
C ALA A 56 -7.93 -2.19 -7.05
N LEU A 57 -7.71 -1.25 -7.98
CA LEU A 57 -8.44 -1.22 -9.25
C LEU A 57 -8.23 -2.50 -10.06
N LEU A 58 -6.98 -2.94 -10.22
CA LEU A 58 -6.65 -4.18 -10.93
C LEU A 58 -7.28 -5.40 -10.24
N GLY A 59 -7.25 -5.46 -8.91
CA GLY A 59 -7.88 -6.53 -8.13
C GLY A 59 -9.40 -6.56 -8.30
N ILE A 60 -10.06 -5.40 -8.26
CA ILE A 60 -11.51 -5.27 -8.50
C ILE A 60 -11.86 -5.73 -9.92
N VAL A 61 -11.08 -5.33 -10.92
CA VAL A 61 -11.29 -5.77 -12.31
C VAL A 61 -11.17 -7.29 -12.43
N LEU A 62 -10.19 -7.92 -11.79
CA LEU A 62 -10.06 -9.38 -11.76
C LEU A 62 -11.30 -10.06 -11.15
N VAL A 63 -11.81 -9.53 -10.03
CA VAL A 63 -13.04 -10.04 -9.40
C VAL A 63 -14.25 -9.90 -10.32
N LEU A 64 -14.40 -8.76 -11.00
CA LEU A 64 -15.48 -8.54 -11.98
C LEU A 64 -15.37 -9.49 -13.20
N LEU A 65 -14.15 -9.91 -13.55
CA LEU A 65 -13.88 -10.93 -14.59
C LEU A 65 -14.02 -12.37 -14.08
N GLY A 66 -14.58 -12.56 -12.88
CA GLY A 66 -14.84 -13.88 -12.29
C GLY A 66 -13.62 -14.56 -11.67
N GLN A 67 -12.48 -13.88 -11.60
CA GLN A 67 -11.28 -14.42 -10.95
C GLN A 67 -11.44 -14.38 -9.43
N LYS A 68 -10.91 -15.40 -8.74
CA LYS A 68 -10.95 -15.52 -7.29
C LYS A 68 -9.54 -15.80 -6.75
N PRO A 69 -9.12 -15.17 -5.65
CA PRO A 69 -7.84 -15.45 -5.00
C PRO A 69 -7.62 -16.96 -4.83
N GLY A 70 -6.37 -17.41 -5.01
CA GLY A 70 -5.98 -18.80 -5.13
C GLY A 70 -6.41 -19.68 -3.96
N THR A 71 -6.60 -20.97 -4.24
CA THR A 71 -7.16 -22.06 -3.44
C THR A 71 -6.36 -22.41 -2.17
N GLY A 72 -6.11 -21.45 -1.29
CA GLY A 72 -5.72 -21.71 0.09
C GLY A 72 -6.95 -22.20 0.86
N THR A 73 -6.92 -23.46 1.30
CA THR A 73 -7.96 -24.11 2.10
C THR A 73 -8.53 -23.18 3.19
N GLY A 74 -9.70 -22.59 2.92
CA GLY A 74 -10.51 -21.84 3.87
C GLY A 74 -10.25 -20.33 4.04
N LEU A 75 -9.15 -19.75 3.55
CA LEU A 75 -8.76 -18.36 3.92
C LEU A 75 -8.74 -17.34 2.77
N TYR A 76 -9.36 -17.62 1.61
CA TYR A 76 -9.35 -16.73 0.44
C TYR A 76 -9.87 -15.30 0.71
N TYR A 77 -10.76 -15.13 1.69
CA TYR A 77 -11.31 -13.82 2.06
C TYR A 77 -10.25 -12.87 2.63
N LEU A 78 -9.16 -13.40 3.20
CA LEU A 78 -8.07 -12.59 3.72
C LEU A 78 -7.38 -11.77 2.64
N HIS A 79 -7.37 -12.24 1.38
CA HIS A 79 -6.81 -11.46 0.28
C HIS A 79 -7.54 -10.12 0.12
N TYR A 80 -8.87 -10.12 0.23
CA TYR A 80 -9.66 -8.90 0.16
C TYR A 80 -9.41 -7.98 1.37
N VAL A 81 -9.25 -8.55 2.56
CA VAL A 81 -8.93 -7.77 3.77
C VAL A 81 -7.57 -7.10 3.63
N TYR A 82 -6.54 -7.84 3.20
CA TYR A 82 -5.21 -7.29 2.98
C TYR A 82 -5.20 -6.28 1.83
N GLY A 83 -5.95 -6.52 0.76
CA GLY A 83 -6.13 -5.58 -0.35
C GLY A 83 -6.78 -4.26 0.10
N ALA A 84 -7.78 -4.33 0.98
CA ALA A 84 -8.40 -3.15 1.57
C ALA A 84 -7.38 -2.35 2.41
N ILE A 85 -6.56 -3.02 3.22
CA ILE A 85 -5.51 -2.36 3.99
C ILE A 85 -4.49 -1.67 3.06
N VAL A 86 -4.10 -2.32 1.96
CA VAL A 86 -3.15 -1.75 0.99
C VAL A 86 -3.63 -0.42 0.44
N VAL A 87 -4.89 -0.31 0.03
CA VAL A 87 -5.41 0.95 -0.54
C VAL A 87 -5.82 1.98 0.51
N LEU A 88 -6.28 1.54 1.70
CA LEU A 88 -6.83 2.44 2.72
C LEU A 88 -5.81 2.93 3.76
N ALA A 89 -4.66 2.27 3.93
CA ALA A 89 -3.71 2.63 4.99
C ALA A 89 -3.30 4.12 4.95
N ILE A 90 -2.92 4.64 3.77
CA ILE A 90 -2.53 6.05 3.61
C ILE A 90 -3.74 7.00 3.72
N PRO A 91 -4.87 6.78 3.02
CA PRO A 91 -6.07 7.60 3.21
C PRO A 91 -6.54 7.70 4.66
N ILE A 92 -6.53 6.58 5.40
CA ILE A 92 -6.87 6.56 6.83
C ILE A 92 -5.84 7.36 7.63
N ALA A 93 -4.55 7.26 7.31
CA ALA A 93 -3.52 8.04 8.00
C ALA A 93 -3.72 9.56 7.90
N ILE A 94 -4.33 10.05 6.81
CA ILE A 94 -4.66 11.48 6.64
C ILE A 94 -5.64 11.95 7.73
N THR A 95 -6.58 11.11 8.17
CA THR A 95 -7.57 11.49 9.19
C THR A 95 -6.95 11.64 10.59
N TYR A 96 -5.80 11.00 10.83
CA TYR A 96 -5.05 11.12 12.08
C TYR A 96 -3.95 12.20 12.05
N ALA A 97 -3.57 12.66 10.86
CA ALA A 97 -2.56 13.69 10.66
C ALA A 97 -3.05 15.06 11.16
N THR A 98 -2.11 15.92 11.52
CA THR A 98 -2.39 17.26 12.09
C THR A 98 -2.56 18.36 11.04
N GLY A 99 -2.51 18.00 9.75
CA GLY A 99 -2.51 18.98 8.66
C GLY A 99 -1.28 19.89 8.67
N GLY A 100 -0.13 19.39 9.16
CA GLY A 100 1.13 20.14 9.19
C GLY A 100 1.39 20.93 10.46
N LYS A 101 0.44 21.01 11.42
CA LYS A 101 0.66 21.69 12.71
C LYS A 101 1.78 21.04 13.53
N ASN A 102 1.94 19.72 13.41
CA ASN A 102 3.02 18.96 14.01
C ASN A 102 3.63 18.03 12.96
N GLN A 103 4.56 18.58 12.16
CA GLN A 103 5.20 17.85 11.07
C GLN A 103 5.89 16.57 11.52
N ARG A 104 6.49 16.55 12.73
CA ARG A 104 7.15 15.35 13.26
C ARG A 104 6.16 14.22 13.54
N ARG A 105 5.00 14.54 14.12
CA ARG A 105 3.91 13.57 14.33
C ARG A 105 3.36 13.09 13.00
N ASP A 106 3.14 14.00 12.05
CA ASP A 106 2.62 13.65 10.72
C ASP A 106 3.57 12.72 9.97
N THR A 107 4.88 13.00 9.98
CA THR A 107 5.90 12.12 9.40
C THR A 107 5.81 10.71 9.99
N LEU A 108 5.70 10.58 11.31
CA LEU A 108 5.59 9.27 11.97
C LEU A 108 4.31 8.52 11.56
N ILE A 109 3.15 9.21 11.57
CA ILE A 109 1.85 8.63 11.18
C ILE A 109 1.91 8.07 9.76
N PHE A 110 2.38 8.87 8.80
CA PHE A 110 2.46 8.43 7.41
C PHE A 110 3.51 7.35 7.18
N SER A 111 4.63 7.37 7.92
CA SER A 111 5.66 6.33 7.82
C SER A 111 5.13 4.98 8.31
N ILE A 112 4.44 4.97 9.45
CA ILE A 112 3.82 3.76 10.00
C ILE A 112 2.75 3.24 9.05
N ALA A 113 1.91 4.12 8.49
CA ALA A 113 0.89 3.73 7.53
C ALA A 113 1.49 3.09 6.27
N ALA A 114 2.57 3.66 5.72
CA ALA A 114 3.28 3.08 4.58
C ALA A 114 3.88 1.70 4.91
N LEU A 115 4.40 1.49 6.12
CA LEU A 115 4.91 0.19 6.55
C LEU A 115 3.80 -0.85 6.78
N ILE A 116 2.65 -0.43 7.31
CA ILE A 116 1.46 -1.28 7.44
C ILE A 116 0.98 -1.72 6.05
N LEU A 117 0.95 -0.79 5.09
CA LEU A 117 0.64 -1.06 3.70
C LEU A 117 1.59 -2.11 3.11
N VAL A 118 2.90 -2.00 3.34
CA VAL A 118 3.89 -3.00 2.89
C VAL A 118 3.65 -4.37 3.54
N ALA A 119 3.43 -4.40 4.86
CA ALA A 119 3.14 -5.64 5.58
C ALA A 119 1.86 -6.32 5.06
N ALA A 120 0.82 -5.55 4.77
CA ALA A 120 -0.41 -6.04 4.17
C ALA A 120 -0.19 -6.55 2.73
N ALA A 121 0.60 -5.85 1.92
CA ALA A 121 0.94 -6.28 0.57
C ALA A 121 1.73 -7.61 0.56
N LEU A 122 2.68 -7.79 1.49
CA LEU A 122 3.40 -9.06 1.68
C LEU A 122 2.46 -10.20 2.09
N ARG A 123 1.44 -9.93 2.90
CA ARG A 123 0.43 -10.92 3.28
C ARG A 123 -0.55 -11.22 2.13
N ALA A 124 -0.92 -10.21 1.35
CA ALA A 124 -1.77 -10.37 0.17
C ALA A 124 -1.11 -11.29 -0.87
N LEU A 125 0.22 -11.24 -1.00
CA LEU A 125 1.01 -12.17 -1.82
C LEU A 125 0.81 -13.64 -1.42
N THR A 126 0.83 -13.94 -0.12
CA THR A 126 0.66 -15.32 0.39
C THR A 126 -0.78 -15.83 0.34
N THR A 127 -1.73 -14.96 -0.01
CA THR A 127 -3.18 -15.27 -0.03
C THR A 127 -3.81 -15.01 -1.40
N GLY A 128 -3.02 -14.63 -2.41
CA GLY A 128 -3.49 -14.21 -3.73
C GLY A 128 -3.67 -15.34 -4.72
N LEU A 129 -4.10 -14.96 -5.93
CA LEU A 129 -4.12 -15.85 -7.09
C LEU A 129 -2.68 -16.26 -7.42
N HIS A 130 -2.42 -17.57 -7.37
CA HIS A 130 -1.27 -18.22 -8.00
C HIS A 130 -1.73 -18.82 -9.32
#